data_AF-A0A2X0IBZ3-F1
#
_entry.id   AF-A0A2X0IBZ3-F1
#
_cell.length_a   1.000
_cell.length_b   1.000
_cell.length_c   1.000
_cell.angle_alpha   90.00
_cell.angle_beta   90.00
_cell.angle_gamma   90.00
#
_symmetry.space_group_name_H-M   'P 1'
#
loop_
_entity.id
_entity.type
_entity.pdbx_description
1 polymer ?
#
loop_
_entity_poly.entity_id
_entity_poly.type
_entity_poly.pdbx_seq_one_letter_code
_entity_poly.pdbx_strand_id
1 'polypeptide(L)'
;MACHVARAGGTVEQLTWLLLHPEHEGGRHAQVIALRSGHARAQGYVERVWASALALVESTTDVASRGEAHEDLARLRECIETTSWRGERGRTALRVLRAHLNFAQAAGGRLHFASERQAAEEAGISRQTLRQAYELVLKPGGWLRRLRVGSGTEGSTWYLADGPAALQPAAVSRDQPSQCPPDGELGEWTTPETDTGADVDSRVIGLLMGHDAFAHHALGSSALMVIGALHARPGQTPAELTVSASLSRATAYRTVARLEGHGLVQRSGAGWSLTVQALQGVGDSLPEAVTAPTPAPAAEHEHAVSGWGALATAYGTAGVAAVRRAMHAAERAAYRAALAAMDERRSPALTAVVDGRTVLVPGPRADEIPAGWHGPDGTVLDPVTGRAVSGWQVATDGRLILLSPGDDRSYDELVAAHTTALHEWETAA
;
A
#
# COMPACT_ATOMS: atom_id res chain seq x y z
N MET A 1 -18.41 2.72 13.16
CA MET A 1 -19.53 3.02 14.09
C MET A 1 -20.78 2.24 13.79
N ALA A 2 -21.48 2.48 12.67
CA ALA A 2 -22.72 1.78 12.33
C ALA A 2 -22.61 0.24 12.46
N CYS A 3 -21.52 -0.35 11.95
CA CYS A 3 -21.24 -1.79 12.05
C CYS A 3 -21.02 -2.29 13.50
N HIS A 4 -20.53 -1.44 14.42
CA HIS A 4 -20.46 -1.77 15.84
C HIS A 4 -21.83 -1.71 16.51
N VAL A 5 -22.68 -0.74 16.15
CA VAL A 5 -24.06 -0.68 16.64
C VAL A 5 -24.84 -1.91 16.15
N ALA A 6 -24.65 -2.34 14.90
CA ALA A 6 -25.21 -3.58 14.36
C ALA A 6 -24.68 -4.84 15.08
N ARG A 7 -23.35 -5.01 15.25
CA ARG A 7 -22.76 -6.15 15.99
C ARG A 7 -23.16 -6.17 17.47
N ALA A 8 -23.46 -5.02 18.07
CA ALA A 8 -23.98 -4.91 19.44
C ALA A 8 -25.50 -5.17 19.56
N GLY A 9 -26.19 -5.56 18.46
CA GLY A 9 -27.64 -5.81 18.46
C GLY A 9 -28.51 -4.54 18.54
N GLY A 10 -27.94 -3.38 18.21
CA GLY A 10 -28.64 -2.09 18.21
C GLY A 10 -29.50 -1.85 16.97
N THR A 11 -30.13 -0.67 16.90
CA THR A 11 -31.11 -0.32 15.85
C THR A 11 -30.76 0.95 15.05
N VAL A 12 -31.48 1.19 13.95
CA VAL A 12 -31.30 2.39 13.11
C VAL A 12 -31.67 3.68 13.87
N GLU A 13 -32.64 3.62 14.78
CA GLU A 13 -33.04 4.75 15.63
C GLU A 13 -31.92 5.10 16.63
N GLN A 14 -31.28 4.09 17.21
CA GLN A 14 -30.14 4.27 18.12
C GLN A 14 -28.93 4.86 17.37
N LEU A 15 -28.64 4.37 16.16
CA LEU A 15 -27.60 4.98 15.31
C LEU A 15 -27.97 6.42 14.92
N THR A 16 -29.23 6.70 14.61
CA THR A 16 -29.71 8.05 14.25
C THR A 16 -29.56 9.01 15.42
N TRP A 17 -29.96 8.62 16.62
CA TRP A 17 -29.78 9.39 17.85
C TRP A 17 -28.30 9.69 18.15
N LEU A 18 -27.42 8.70 17.92
CA LEU A 18 -25.98 8.83 18.15
C LEU A 18 -25.27 9.70 17.10
N LEU A 19 -25.64 9.59 15.82
CA LEU A 19 -25.05 10.40 14.74
C LEU A 19 -25.59 11.84 14.69
N LEU A 20 -26.82 12.09 15.17
CA LEU A 20 -27.38 13.43 15.27
C LEU A 20 -27.11 14.11 16.63
N HIS A 21 -26.45 13.43 17.57
CA HIS A 21 -26.11 14.02 18.86
C HIS A 21 -25.07 15.16 18.70
N PRO A 22 -25.33 16.39 19.20
CA PRO A 22 -24.50 17.56 18.90
C PRO A 22 -23.01 17.44 19.27
N GLU A 23 -22.72 16.70 20.34
CA GLU A 23 -21.34 16.52 20.86
C GLU A 23 -20.62 15.31 20.23
N HIS A 24 -21.32 14.48 19.46
CA HIS A 24 -20.74 13.25 18.93
C HIS A 24 -19.96 13.52 17.62
N GLU A 25 -18.64 13.68 17.71
CA GLU A 25 -17.78 14.04 16.56
C GLU A 25 -17.96 13.14 15.33
N GLY A 26 -18.09 11.83 15.52
CA GLY A 26 -18.33 10.89 14.42
C GLY A 26 -19.64 11.11 13.65
N GLY A 27 -20.58 11.89 14.21
CA GLY A 27 -21.85 12.28 13.61
C GLY A 27 -21.77 13.54 12.73
N ARG A 28 -20.65 14.27 12.76
CA ARG A 28 -20.49 15.63 12.18
C ARG A 28 -20.91 15.75 10.71
N HIS A 29 -20.76 14.70 9.90
CA HIS A 29 -21.24 14.70 8.51
C HIS A 29 -22.78 14.66 8.42
N ALA A 30 -23.44 13.79 9.21
CA ALA A 30 -24.90 13.72 9.27
C ALA A 30 -25.52 15.01 9.85
N GLN A 31 -24.87 15.60 10.86
CA GLN A 31 -25.24 16.91 11.42
C GLN A 31 -25.13 18.04 10.37
N VAL A 32 -24.05 18.06 9.58
CA VAL A 32 -23.90 19.03 8.47
C VAL A 32 -24.98 18.85 7.39
N ILE A 33 -25.41 17.61 7.09
CA ILE A 33 -26.55 17.34 6.20
C ILE A 33 -27.85 17.87 6.84
N ALA A 34 -28.08 17.62 8.13
CA ALA A 34 -29.28 18.08 8.83
C ALA A 34 -29.40 19.62 8.84
N LEU A 35 -28.27 20.32 9.04
CA LEU A 35 -28.18 21.78 9.02
C LEU A 35 -28.31 22.38 7.61
N ARG A 36 -27.68 21.77 6.59
CA ARG A 36 -27.69 22.29 5.20
C ARG A 36 -28.91 21.87 4.37
N SER A 37 -29.62 20.81 4.77
CA SER A 37 -30.63 20.16 3.91
C SER A 37 -31.76 19.48 4.67
N GLY A 38 -31.92 19.76 5.97
CA GLY A 38 -33.03 19.30 6.78
C GLY A 38 -32.87 17.89 7.35
N HIS A 39 -33.53 17.65 8.49
CA HIS A 39 -33.42 16.41 9.27
C HIS A 39 -33.81 15.17 8.45
N ALA A 40 -34.87 15.23 7.63
CA ALA A 40 -35.30 14.10 6.80
C ALA A 40 -34.21 13.62 5.81
N ARG A 41 -33.40 14.54 5.26
CA ARG A 41 -32.28 14.16 4.37
C ARG A 41 -31.11 13.55 5.14
N ALA A 42 -30.94 13.92 6.41
CA ALA A 42 -29.96 13.32 7.30
C ALA A 42 -30.39 11.92 7.78
N GLN A 43 -31.66 11.72 8.13
CA GLN A 43 -32.23 10.40 8.44
C GLN A 43 -32.06 9.44 7.25
N GLY A 44 -32.48 9.85 6.05
CA GLY A 44 -32.25 9.07 4.83
C GLY A 44 -30.78 8.85 4.45
N TYR A 45 -29.82 9.58 5.04
CA TYR A 45 -28.39 9.26 4.97
C TYR A 45 -28.02 8.19 6.00
N VAL A 46 -28.47 8.31 7.25
CA VAL A 46 -28.21 7.32 8.30
C VAL A 46 -28.83 5.96 7.97
N GLU A 47 -30.04 5.92 7.42
CA GLU A 47 -30.72 4.70 6.97
C GLU A 47 -29.90 3.94 5.90
N ARG A 48 -29.31 4.64 4.92
CA ARG A 48 -28.41 4.03 3.94
C ARG A 48 -27.14 3.50 4.60
N VAL A 49 -26.53 4.28 5.50
CA VAL A 49 -25.34 3.85 6.27
C VAL A 49 -25.64 2.64 7.16
N TRP A 50 -26.86 2.52 7.69
CA TRP A 50 -27.33 1.38 8.46
C TRP A 50 -27.52 0.13 7.61
N ALA A 51 -28.20 0.25 6.46
CA ALA A 51 -28.38 -0.86 5.53
C ALA A 51 -27.03 -1.42 5.04
N SER A 52 -26.07 -0.55 4.68
CA SER A 52 -24.71 -0.95 4.33
C SER A 52 -23.95 -1.59 5.51
N ALA A 53 -24.24 -1.17 6.75
CA ALA A 53 -23.61 -1.74 7.94
C ALA A 53 -24.15 -3.13 8.28
N LEU A 54 -25.46 -3.37 8.16
CA LEU A 54 -26.05 -4.70 8.35
C LEU A 54 -25.51 -5.70 7.31
N ALA A 55 -25.57 -5.36 6.02
CA ALA A 55 -25.05 -6.21 4.96
C ALA A 55 -23.54 -6.52 5.11
N LEU A 56 -22.75 -5.57 5.64
CA LEU A 56 -21.34 -5.82 5.96
C LEU A 56 -21.19 -6.77 7.17
N VAL A 57 -22.01 -6.64 8.21
CA VAL A 57 -21.95 -7.53 9.40
C VAL A 57 -22.40 -8.95 9.06
N GLU A 58 -23.42 -9.11 8.22
CA GLU A 58 -23.88 -10.42 7.72
C GLU A 58 -22.84 -11.11 6.81
N SER A 59 -22.05 -10.33 6.08
CA SER A 59 -21.00 -10.84 5.17
C SER A 59 -19.59 -10.90 5.78
N THR A 60 -19.41 -10.53 7.05
CA THR A 60 -18.10 -10.58 7.73
C THR A 60 -18.18 -11.21 9.12
N THR A 61 -17.45 -12.31 9.30
CA THR A 61 -17.21 -12.91 10.62
C THR A 61 -16.72 -11.84 11.60
N ASP A 62 -17.23 -11.87 12.83
CA ASP A 62 -16.65 -11.03 13.88
C ASP A 62 -15.26 -11.54 14.26
N VAL A 63 -14.42 -10.63 14.75
CA VAL A 63 -13.05 -10.93 15.18
C VAL A 63 -12.96 -10.36 16.60
N ALA A 64 -13.46 -11.15 17.54
CA ALA A 64 -13.65 -10.76 18.93
C ALA A 64 -12.31 -10.67 19.70
N SER A 65 -11.26 -11.33 19.20
CA SER A 65 -9.93 -11.29 19.79
C SER A 65 -8.79 -11.14 18.76
N ARG A 66 -7.63 -10.70 19.27
CA ARG A 66 -6.38 -10.70 18.52
C ARG A 66 -5.91 -12.12 18.13
N GLY A 67 -6.38 -13.17 18.82
CA GLY A 67 -6.12 -14.56 18.46
C GLY A 67 -6.78 -14.91 17.14
N GLU A 68 -8.10 -14.70 17.04
CA GLU A 68 -8.88 -14.90 15.83
C GLU A 68 -8.33 -14.09 14.64
N ALA A 69 -7.83 -12.87 14.88
CA ALA A 69 -7.19 -12.06 13.83
C ALA A 69 -5.91 -12.69 13.29
N HIS A 70 -5.12 -13.37 14.14
CA HIS A 70 -3.92 -14.10 13.72
C HIS A 70 -4.26 -15.44 13.05
N GLU A 71 -5.30 -16.15 13.49
CA GLU A 71 -5.83 -17.35 12.83
C GLU A 71 -6.40 -17.06 11.44
N ASP A 72 -7.15 -15.97 11.31
CA ASP A 72 -7.73 -15.53 10.05
C ASP A 72 -6.65 -15.12 9.03
N LEU A 73 -5.61 -14.41 9.47
CA LEU A 73 -4.41 -14.15 8.66
C LEU A 73 -3.56 -15.39 8.40
N ALA A 74 -3.75 -16.50 9.13
CA ALA A 74 -3.14 -17.80 8.83
C ALA A 74 -3.91 -18.55 7.74
N ARG A 75 -5.25 -18.62 7.82
CA ARG A 75 -6.12 -19.17 6.76
C ARG A 75 -5.91 -18.44 5.42
N LEU A 76 -5.88 -17.11 5.45
CA LEU A 76 -5.59 -16.31 4.25
C LEU A 76 -4.18 -16.59 3.69
N ARG A 77 -3.18 -16.85 4.56
CA ARG A 77 -1.84 -17.25 4.13
C ARG A 77 -1.88 -18.58 3.37
N GLU A 78 -2.62 -19.57 3.87
CA GLU A 78 -2.80 -20.91 3.29
C GLU A 78 -3.51 -20.86 1.92
N CYS A 79 -4.59 -20.07 1.80
CA CYS A 79 -5.27 -19.83 0.52
C CYS A 79 -4.33 -19.23 -0.55
N ILE A 80 -3.40 -18.35 -0.15
CA ILE A 80 -2.42 -17.74 -1.06
C ILE A 80 -1.23 -18.69 -1.34
N GLU A 81 -0.94 -19.67 -0.47
CA GLU A 81 0.09 -20.72 -0.68
C GLU A 81 -0.38 -21.78 -1.69
N THR A 82 -1.65 -22.17 -1.60
CA THR A 82 -2.30 -23.16 -2.49
C THR A 82 -2.75 -22.60 -3.85
N THR A 83 -2.77 -21.28 -4.01
CA THR A 83 -3.13 -20.61 -5.28
C THR A 83 -2.01 -20.71 -6.33
N SER A 84 -2.34 -21.05 -7.58
CA SER A 84 -1.34 -21.22 -8.64
C SER A 84 -0.88 -19.90 -9.28
N TRP A 85 0.22 -19.34 -8.78
CA TRP A 85 0.82 -18.05 -9.22
C TRP A 85 1.62 -18.14 -10.54
N ARG A 86 1.00 -18.71 -11.59
CA ARG A 86 1.65 -19.04 -12.87
C ARG A 86 2.29 -17.80 -13.55
N GLY A 87 3.49 -17.98 -14.10
CA GLY A 87 4.21 -16.97 -14.90
C GLY A 87 4.95 -15.90 -14.08
N GLU A 88 5.44 -14.85 -14.75
CA GLU A 88 6.16 -13.75 -14.09
C GLU A 88 5.24 -12.77 -13.35
N ARG A 89 4.11 -12.42 -13.96
CA ARG A 89 3.09 -11.56 -13.33
C ARG A 89 2.51 -12.22 -12.07
N GLY A 90 2.21 -13.51 -12.10
CA GLY A 90 1.75 -14.29 -10.94
C GLY A 90 2.74 -14.27 -9.78
N ARG A 91 4.00 -14.65 -10.01
CA ARG A 91 5.06 -14.61 -8.97
C ARG A 91 5.32 -13.20 -8.41
N THR A 92 5.16 -12.17 -9.24
CA THR A 92 5.25 -10.77 -8.80
C THR A 92 4.07 -10.40 -7.90
N ALA A 93 2.86 -10.82 -8.25
CA ALA A 93 1.65 -10.62 -7.47
C ALA A 93 1.72 -11.34 -6.10
N LEU A 94 2.25 -12.57 -6.05
CA LEU A 94 2.53 -13.27 -4.79
C LEU A 94 3.50 -12.50 -3.89
N ARG A 95 4.62 -11.99 -4.42
CA ARG A 95 5.58 -11.16 -3.65
C ARG A 95 4.89 -9.92 -3.04
N VAL A 96 4.04 -9.25 -3.82
CA VAL A 96 3.28 -8.08 -3.35
C VAL A 96 2.24 -8.46 -2.29
N LEU A 97 1.50 -9.57 -2.45
CA LEU A 97 0.58 -10.04 -1.39
C LEU A 97 1.29 -10.39 -0.09
N ARG A 98 2.51 -10.94 -0.15
CA ARG A 98 3.29 -11.24 1.06
C ARG A 98 3.76 -9.98 1.78
N ALA A 99 4.16 -8.93 1.04
CA ALA A 99 4.39 -7.62 1.64
C ALA A 99 3.14 -7.08 2.36
N HIS A 100 1.95 -7.18 1.73
CA HIS A 100 0.69 -6.77 2.37
C HIS A 100 0.31 -7.65 3.57
N LEU A 101 0.59 -8.95 3.55
CA LEU A 101 0.39 -9.84 4.69
C LEU A 101 1.32 -9.49 5.86
N ASN A 102 2.57 -9.10 5.59
CA ASN A 102 3.49 -8.63 6.63
C ASN A 102 2.94 -7.35 7.29
N PHE A 103 2.44 -6.39 6.51
CA PHE A 103 1.79 -5.19 7.05
C PHE A 103 0.48 -5.50 7.80
N ALA A 104 -0.32 -6.45 7.32
CA ALA A 104 -1.54 -6.91 8.00
C ALA A 104 -1.23 -7.59 9.34
N GLN A 105 -0.17 -8.41 9.40
CA GLN A 105 0.27 -9.08 10.63
C GLN A 105 0.87 -8.08 11.64
N ALA A 106 1.56 -7.03 11.16
CA ALA A 106 2.00 -5.90 12.00
C ALA A 106 0.83 -5.03 12.50
N ALA A 107 -0.20 -4.82 11.67
CA ALA A 107 -1.41 -4.08 12.03
C ALA A 107 -2.37 -4.88 12.94
N GLY A 108 -2.21 -6.20 13.03
CA GLY A 108 -3.09 -7.09 13.79
C GLY A 108 -4.40 -7.44 13.10
N GLY A 109 -4.48 -7.35 11.76
CA GLY A 109 -5.68 -7.69 11.00
C GLY A 109 -5.54 -7.38 9.50
N ARG A 110 -6.50 -7.87 8.68
CA ARG A 110 -6.50 -7.68 7.20
C ARG A 110 -6.44 -6.22 6.75
N LEU A 111 -7.02 -5.32 7.54
CA LEU A 111 -7.01 -3.87 7.33
C LEU A 111 -5.67 -3.28 7.79
N HIS A 112 -4.93 -2.62 6.89
CA HIS A 112 -3.62 -2.07 7.20
C HIS A 112 -3.29 -0.82 6.36
N PHE A 113 -2.22 -0.12 6.73
CA PHE A 113 -1.74 1.09 6.05
C PHE A 113 -0.39 0.83 5.40
N ALA A 114 -0.27 1.13 4.10
CA ALA A 114 0.98 1.03 3.36
C ALA A 114 1.03 2.04 2.20
N SER A 115 2.13 2.77 2.06
CA SER A 115 2.41 3.47 0.79
C SER A 115 2.82 2.46 -0.29
N GLU A 116 2.56 2.80 -1.57
CA GLU A 116 3.04 2.02 -2.72
C GLU A 116 4.57 1.79 -2.69
N ARG A 117 5.31 2.70 -2.05
CA ARG A 117 6.76 2.63 -1.97
C ARG A 117 7.23 1.65 -0.90
N GLN A 118 6.65 1.70 0.29
CA GLN A 118 6.91 0.71 1.36
C GLN A 118 6.56 -0.71 0.87
N ALA A 119 5.42 -0.88 0.20
CA ALA A 119 5.04 -2.17 -0.36
C ALA A 119 5.99 -2.66 -1.46
N ALA A 120 6.62 -1.76 -2.22
CA ALA A 120 7.62 -2.12 -3.24
C ALA A 120 9.00 -2.43 -2.62
N GLU A 121 9.40 -1.68 -1.58
CA GLU A 121 10.57 -1.96 -0.74
C GLU A 121 10.47 -3.36 -0.10
N GLU A 122 9.36 -3.63 0.58
CA GLU A 122 9.07 -4.91 1.25
C GLU A 122 8.97 -6.08 0.28
N ALA A 123 8.26 -5.92 -0.85
CA ALA A 123 8.19 -6.93 -1.90
C ALA A 123 9.51 -7.09 -2.69
N GLY A 124 10.51 -6.23 -2.48
CA GLY A 124 11.82 -6.22 -3.13
C GLY A 124 11.85 -5.78 -4.60
N ILE A 125 10.78 -5.16 -5.11
CA ILE A 125 10.57 -4.82 -6.52
C ILE A 125 10.54 -3.29 -6.78
N SER A 126 10.32 -2.86 -8.03
CA SER A 126 10.10 -1.43 -8.33
C SER A 126 8.65 -1.00 -8.07
N ARG A 127 8.43 0.28 -7.80
CA ARG A 127 7.07 0.87 -7.65
C ARG A 127 6.23 0.70 -8.92
N GLN A 128 6.84 0.73 -10.10
CA GLN A 128 6.14 0.52 -11.38
C GLN A 128 5.69 -0.94 -11.53
N THR A 129 6.57 -1.88 -11.19
CA THR A 129 6.28 -3.33 -11.18
C THR A 129 5.17 -3.66 -10.18
N LEU A 130 5.19 -3.05 -8.99
CA LEU A 130 4.13 -3.17 -7.98
C LEU A 130 2.78 -2.63 -8.49
N ARG A 131 2.75 -1.45 -9.12
CA ARG A 131 1.53 -0.90 -9.72
C ARG A 131 0.96 -1.82 -10.80
N GLN A 132 1.80 -2.39 -11.66
CA GLN A 132 1.37 -3.38 -12.64
C GLN A 132 0.79 -4.65 -11.98
N ALA A 133 1.37 -5.12 -10.87
CA ALA A 133 0.81 -6.25 -10.11
C ALA A 133 -0.56 -5.93 -9.48
N TYR A 134 -0.77 -4.69 -8.98
CA TYR A 134 -2.07 -4.24 -8.50
C TYR A 134 -3.13 -4.27 -9.61
N GLU A 135 -2.91 -3.56 -10.71
CA GLU A 135 -3.95 -3.35 -11.73
C GLU A 135 -4.18 -4.59 -12.60
N LEU A 136 -3.17 -5.44 -12.83
CA LEU A 136 -3.26 -6.58 -13.75
C LEU A 136 -3.52 -7.94 -13.08
N VAL A 137 -3.39 -8.05 -11.75
CA VAL A 137 -3.54 -9.35 -11.04
C VAL A 137 -4.30 -9.20 -9.72
N LEU A 138 -3.85 -8.32 -8.82
CA LEU A 138 -4.31 -8.36 -7.43
C LEU A 138 -5.66 -7.70 -7.17
N LYS A 139 -6.02 -6.64 -7.92
CA LYS A 139 -7.38 -6.10 -7.89
C LYS A 139 -8.35 -6.95 -8.72
N PRO A 140 -8.06 -7.33 -9.98
CA PRO A 140 -8.99 -8.13 -10.78
C PRO A 140 -9.24 -9.51 -10.18
N GLY A 141 -8.21 -10.15 -9.62
CA GLY A 141 -8.31 -11.43 -8.93
C GLY A 141 -8.88 -11.35 -7.51
N GLY A 142 -9.45 -10.21 -7.09
CA GLY A 142 -10.16 -10.07 -5.80
C GLY A 142 -9.29 -10.00 -4.54
N TRP A 143 -7.98 -10.25 -4.62
CA TRP A 143 -7.07 -10.41 -3.47
C TRP A 143 -6.78 -9.15 -2.66
N LEU A 144 -6.71 -7.98 -3.31
CA LEU A 144 -6.28 -6.73 -2.67
C LEU A 144 -7.18 -5.56 -3.03
N ARG A 145 -7.81 -4.95 -2.03
CA ARG A 145 -8.71 -3.80 -2.18
C ARG A 145 -8.09 -2.54 -1.55
N ARG A 146 -8.04 -1.42 -2.28
CA ARG A 146 -7.59 -0.11 -1.75
C ARG A 146 -8.80 0.68 -1.29
N LEU A 147 -8.96 0.84 0.03
CA LEU A 147 -10.12 1.53 0.63
C LEU A 147 -9.94 3.05 0.64
N ARG A 148 -8.72 3.54 0.88
CA ARG A 148 -8.39 4.97 0.87
C ARG A 148 -7.05 5.20 0.17
N VAL A 149 -7.00 6.20 -0.69
CA VAL A 149 -5.74 6.68 -1.28
C VAL A 149 -5.00 7.49 -0.21
N GLY A 150 -3.74 7.16 0.05
CA GLY A 150 -2.89 7.89 0.99
C GLY A 150 -2.53 9.28 0.47
N SER A 151 -2.51 10.26 1.37
CA SER A 151 -2.29 11.67 1.06
C SER A 151 -1.11 12.23 1.86
N GLY A 152 -0.06 12.68 1.17
CA GLY A 152 1.10 13.36 1.76
C GLY A 152 1.85 12.51 2.79
N THR A 153 1.52 12.73 4.07
CA THR A 153 2.07 12.02 5.23
C THR A 153 1.49 10.62 5.44
N GLU A 154 0.27 10.35 4.94
CA GLU A 154 -0.43 9.09 5.19
C GLU A 154 -0.20 8.03 4.09
N GLY A 155 0.00 6.78 4.52
CA GLY A 155 -0.04 5.61 3.63
C GLY A 155 -1.46 5.36 3.08
N SER A 156 -1.58 4.58 2.00
CA SER A 156 -2.90 4.15 1.53
C SER A 156 -3.46 3.08 2.47
N THR A 157 -4.77 3.10 2.68
CA THR A 157 -5.47 2.06 3.46
C THR A 157 -5.84 0.91 2.54
N TRP A 158 -5.40 -0.30 2.90
CA TRP A 158 -5.59 -1.53 2.13
C TRP A 158 -6.33 -2.57 2.96
N TYR A 159 -7.04 -3.45 2.27
CA TYR A 159 -7.68 -4.62 2.84
C TYR A 159 -7.33 -5.85 1.99
N LEU A 160 -6.95 -6.94 2.66
CA LEU A 160 -6.72 -8.23 2.04
C LEU A 160 -8.00 -9.07 2.03
N ALA A 161 -8.40 -9.52 0.85
CA ALA A 161 -9.56 -10.36 0.62
C ALA A 161 -9.15 -11.71 0.02
N ASP A 162 -10.05 -12.68 0.08
CA ASP A 162 -9.80 -14.12 -0.10
C ASP A 162 -9.69 -14.55 -1.58
N GLY A 163 -9.48 -13.59 -2.48
CA GLY A 163 -9.24 -13.84 -3.90
C GLY A 163 -10.51 -13.99 -4.74
N PRO A 164 -10.47 -14.79 -5.83
CA PRO A 164 -11.51 -14.80 -6.86
C PRO A 164 -12.83 -15.46 -6.43
N ALA A 165 -12.87 -16.14 -5.29
CA ALA A 165 -14.09 -16.76 -4.75
C ALA A 165 -15.05 -15.74 -4.06
N ALA A 166 -14.66 -14.46 -3.94
CA ALA A 166 -15.38 -13.44 -3.17
C ALA A 166 -16.01 -12.32 -4.04
N LEU A 167 -16.70 -12.70 -5.13
CA LEU A 167 -17.34 -11.78 -6.09
C LEU A 167 -18.76 -12.22 -6.51
N GLN A 168 -19.74 -11.33 -6.27
CA GLN A 168 -21.07 -11.24 -6.88
C GLN A 168 -21.48 -9.74 -6.97
N PRO A 169 -22.56 -9.36 -7.71
CA PRO A 169 -22.64 -8.03 -8.35
C PRO A 169 -23.70 -7.01 -7.78
N ALA A 170 -23.85 -5.74 -8.24
CA ALA A 170 -23.40 -5.10 -9.50
C ALA A 170 -23.72 -3.59 -9.96
N ALA A 171 -23.81 -2.45 -9.20
CA ALA A 171 -24.02 -1.07 -9.79
C ALA A 171 -23.18 0.20 -9.34
N VAL A 172 -22.59 1.00 -10.28
CA VAL A 172 -21.60 2.11 -10.01
C VAL A 172 -22.20 3.50 -9.73
N SER A 173 -21.65 4.25 -8.76
CA SER A 173 -21.83 5.72 -8.62
C SER A 173 -20.57 6.43 -8.08
N ARG A 174 -20.46 7.77 -8.28
CA ARG A 174 -19.22 8.56 -8.05
C ARG A 174 -19.13 9.30 -6.70
N ASP A 175 -20.22 9.50 -5.98
CA ASP A 175 -20.27 10.35 -4.75
C ASP A 175 -20.34 9.53 -3.44
N GLN A 176 -19.53 8.47 -3.32
CA GLN A 176 -19.55 7.57 -2.16
C GLN A 176 -18.50 7.98 -1.10
N PRO A 177 -18.86 8.09 0.20
CA PRO A 177 -17.90 8.38 1.26
C PRO A 177 -16.94 7.21 1.50
N SER A 178 -15.78 7.49 2.11
CA SER A 178 -14.54 6.69 2.05
C SER A 178 -14.49 5.38 2.85
N GLN A 179 -15.61 4.65 2.98
CA GLN A 179 -15.66 3.32 3.60
C GLN A 179 -16.57 2.38 2.77
N CYS A 180 -15.99 1.27 2.31
CA CYS A 180 -16.54 0.27 1.38
C CYS A 180 -16.61 0.70 -0.11
N PRO A 181 -16.50 -0.27 -1.06
CA PRO A 181 -16.50 0.02 -2.50
C PRO A 181 -17.92 0.09 -3.10
N PRO A 182 -18.07 0.72 -4.28
CA PRO A 182 -19.25 0.57 -5.12
C PRO A 182 -19.20 -0.74 -5.90
N ASP A 183 -20.26 -0.91 -6.67
CA ASP A 183 -20.73 -2.10 -7.35
C ASP A 183 -20.62 -1.78 -8.89
N GLY A 184 -20.61 -2.71 -9.86
CA GLY A 184 -20.69 -2.47 -11.35
C GLY A 184 -20.68 -3.71 -12.29
N GLU A 185 -21.78 -4.01 -13.02
CA GLU A 185 -22.18 -5.36 -13.52
C GLU A 185 -21.52 -5.91 -14.81
N LEU A 186 -21.62 -7.25 -14.96
CA LEU A 186 -21.54 -8.12 -16.15
C LEU A 186 -20.29 -8.10 -17.07
N GLY A 187 -19.81 -9.31 -17.37
CA GLY A 187 -18.68 -9.57 -18.27
C GLY A 187 -18.35 -11.06 -18.40
N GLU A 188 -19.26 -11.84 -18.99
CA GLU A 188 -19.17 -13.31 -19.08
C GLU A 188 -17.97 -13.79 -19.93
N TRP A 189 -16.89 -14.23 -19.27
CA TRP A 189 -15.82 -15.02 -19.90
C TRP A 189 -15.35 -16.12 -18.95
N THR A 190 -15.39 -17.36 -19.44
CA THR A 190 -14.90 -18.54 -18.72
C THR A 190 -13.37 -18.56 -18.68
N THR A 191 -12.81 -18.74 -17.49
CA THR A 191 -11.44 -19.23 -17.30
C THR A 191 -11.47 -20.55 -16.53
N PRO A 192 -10.59 -21.51 -16.88
CA PRO A 192 -10.78 -22.91 -16.51
C PRO A 192 -10.54 -23.21 -15.04
N GLU A 193 -11.06 -24.37 -14.62
CA GLU A 193 -11.01 -24.92 -13.27
C GLU A 193 -9.60 -24.86 -12.66
N THR A 194 -9.52 -24.48 -11.39
CA THR A 194 -8.28 -24.38 -10.64
C THR A 194 -7.70 -25.77 -10.38
N ASP A 195 -6.76 -26.17 -11.22
CA ASP A 195 -5.79 -27.22 -10.97
C ASP A 195 -4.89 -26.81 -9.78
N THR A 196 -5.32 -27.16 -8.56
CA THR A 196 -4.72 -26.77 -7.26
C THR A 196 -3.44 -27.54 -6.95
N GLY A 197 -2.46 -27.44 -7.84
CA GLY A 197 -1.16 -28.09 -7.71
C GLY A 197 -0.07 -27.23 -7.05
N ALA A 198 -0.32 -25.95 -6.77
CA ALA A 198 0.67 -25.07 -6.16
C ALA A 198 0.83 -25.35 -4.65
N ASP A 199 2.08 -25.36 -4.20
CA ASP A 199 2.46 -25.67 -2.83
C ASP A 199 3.85 -25.06 -2.56
N VAL A 200 3.90 -24.00 -1.75
CA VAL A 200 5.11 -23.24 -1.42
C VAL A 200 5.04 -22.69 0.00
N ASP A 201 6.10 -22.84 0.80
CA ASP A 201 6.16 -22.09 2.06
C ASP A 201 6.40 -20.61 1.74
N SER A 202 5.40 -19.80 2.08
CA SER A 202 5.42 -18.37 1.79
C SER A 202 6.10 -17.53 2.87
N ARG A 203 6.34 -18.08 4.06
CA ARG A 203 7.13 -17.46 5.12
C ARG A 203 8.58 -17.40 4.68
N VAL A 204 9.10 -18.50 4.12
CA VAL A 204 10.42 -18.58 3.49
C VAL A 204 10.53 -17.63 2.31
N ILE A 205 9.53 -17.57 1.42
CA ILE A 205 9.50 -16.56 0.35
C ILE A 205 9.51 -15.13 0.94
N GLY A 206 8.76 -14.88 2.01
CA GLY A 206 8.73 -13.61 2.75
C GLY A 206 10.10 -13.18 3.31
N LEU A 207 10.74 -14.08 4.07
CA LEU A 207 12.06 -13.88 4.67
C LEU A 207 13.15 -13.62 3.61
N LEU A 208 13.11 -14.36 2.49
CA LEU A 208 14.16 -14.30 1.48
C LEU A 208 13.96 -13.19 0.43
N MET A 209 12.74 -12.73 0.12
CA MET A 209 12.54 -11.81 -1.00
C MET A 209 13.13 -10.41 -0.82
N GLY A 210 13.38 -10.01 0.42
CA GLY A 210 14.08 -8.77 0.77
C GLY A 210 15.61 -8.89 0.83
N HIS A 211 16.16 -10.09 0.63
CA HIS A 211 17.61 -10.34 0.70
C HIS A 211 18.29 -10.14 -0.67
N ASP A 212 19.47 -9.51 -0.68
CA ASP A 212 20.19 -9.10 -1.90
C ASP A 212 20.55 -10.26 -2.84
N ALA A 213 20.68 -11.49 -2.31
CA ALA A 213 20.86 -12.71 -3.10
C ALA A 213 19.68 -13.02 -4.06
N PHE A 214 18.50 -12.41 -3.83
CA PHE A 214 17.30 -12.54 -4.68
C PHE A 214 16.93 -11.23 -5.40
N ALA A 215 17.83 -10.25 -5.39
CA ALA A 215 17.73 -9.05 -6.20
C ALA A 215 17.81 -9.34 -7.72
N HIS A 216 17.61 -8.31 -8.54
CA HIS A 216 17.79 -8.38 -9.99
C HIS A 216 19.22 -8.83 -10.33
N HIS A 217 19.39 -9.63 -11.39
CA HIS A 217 20.63 -10.33 -11.79
C HIS A 217 21.16 -11.43 -10.84
N ALA A 218 20.83 -11.41 -9.54
CA ALA A 218 21.14 -12.50 -8.62
C ALA A 218 20.18 -13.71 -8.82
N LEU A 219 19.91 -14.52 -7.78
CA LEU A 219 19.11 -15.76 -7.90
C LEU A 219 17.67 -15.50 -8.40
N GLY A 220 17.09 -14.39 -7.97
CA GLY A 220 15.81 -13.84 -8.47
C GLY A 220 14.55 -14.66 -8.13
N SER A 221 13.40 -14.19 -8.63
CA SER A 221 12.07 -14.73 -8.29
C SER A 221 11.82 -16.19 -8.69
N SER A 222 12.63 -16.80 -9.55
CA SER A 222 12.48 -18.23 -9.85
C SER A 222 13.05 -19.10 -8.72
N ALA A 223 14.20 -18.69 -8.17
CA ALA A 223 14.85 -19.40 -7.06
C ALA A 223 13.99 -19.34 -5.78
N LEU A 224 13.39 -18.19 -5.47
CA LEU A 224 12.45 -18.05 -4.34
C LEU A 224 11.33 -19.09 -4.39
N MET A 225 10.70 -19.30 -5.55
CA MET A 225 9.61 -20.27 -5.70
C MET A 225 10.09 -21.73 -5.53
N VAL A 226 11.26 -22.08 -6.07
CA VAL A 226 11.83 -23.43 -5.91
C VAL A 226 12.24 -23.69 -4.46
N ILE A 227 12.81 -22.69 -3.77
CA ILE A 227 13.19 -22.82 -2.36
C ILE A 227 11.94 -22.94 -1.48
N GLY A 228 10.90 -22.12 -1.70
CA GLY A 228 9.62 -22.23 -0.98
C GLY A 228 8.93 -23.59 -1.20
N ALA A 229 8.93 -24.10 -2.43
CA ALA A 229 8.39 -25.43 -2.73
C ALA A 229 9.19 -26.55 -2.03
N LEU A 230 10.53 -26.51 -2.11
CA LEU A 230 11.40 -27.53 -1.51
C LEU A 230 11.46 -27.49 0.02
N HIS A 231 11.12 -26.34 0.63
CA HIS A 231 10.96 -26.20 2.07
C HIS A 231 9.62 -26.77 2.55
N ALA A 232 8.50 -26.42 1.89
CA ALA A 232 7.19 -27.01 2.18
C ALA A 232 7.17 -28.53 1.98
N ARG A 233 7.87 -29.02 0.94
CA ARG A 233 7.92 -30.45 0.61
C ARG A 233 9.31 -30.86 0.09
N PRO A 234 10.19 -31.41 0.96
CA PRO A 234 11.45 -32.01 0.53
C PRO A 234 11.26 -33.22 -0.39
N GLY A 235 12.30 -33.59 -1.14
CA GLY A 235 12.32 -34.80 -1.97
C GLY A 235 11.60 -34.71 -3.33
N GLN A 236 11.13 -33.54 -3.76
CA GLN A 236 10.38 -33.39 -5.01
C GLN A 236 11.24 -33.60 -6.26
N THR A 237 10.67 -34.26 -7.27
CA THR A 237 11.27 -34.39 -8.61
C THR A 237 11.18 -33.06 -9.40
N PRO A 238 12.00 -32.89 -10.46
CA PRO A 238 11.88 -31.75 -11.39
C PRO A 238 10.53 -31.63 -12.11
N ALA A 239 9.67 -32.67 -12.07
CA ALA A 239 8.31 -32.60 -12.62
C ALA A 239 7.35 -31.98 -11.59
N GLU A 240 7.34 -32.48 -10.35
CA GLU A 240 6.53 -31.93 -9.25
C GLU A 240 6.87 -30.46 -8.99
N LEU A 241 8.16 -30.09 -9.05
CA LEU A 241 8.63 -28.70 -8.95
C LEU A 241 8.13 -27.76 -10.07
N THR A 242 7.56 -28.25 -11.17
CA THR A 242 6.86 -27.37 -12.13
C THR A 242 5.46 -26.98 -11.63
N VAL A 243 4.84 -27.88 -10.89
CA VAL A 243 3.46 -27.80 -10.41
C VAL A 243 3.43 -27.01 -9.10
N SER A 244 4.17 -27.46 -8.08
CA SER A 244 4.24 -26.82 -6.75
C SER A 244 4.73 -25.37 -6.81
N ALA A 245 5.88 -25.13 -7.46
CA ALA A 245 6.45 -23.79 -7.63
C ALA A 245 5.77 -22.93 -8.72
N SER A 246 4.76 -23.47 -9.44
CA SER A 246 4.07 -22.81 -10.58
C SER A 246 5.03 -22.31 -11.69
N LEU A 247 6.08 -23.09 -12.00
CA LEU A 247 7.12 -22.75 -12.98
C LEU A 247 7.04 -23.59 -14.25
N SER A 248 7.33 -22.99 -15.41
CA SER A 248 7.51 -23.77 -16.64
C SER A 248 8.70 -24.73 -16.53
N ARG A 249 8.64 -25.90 -17.17
CA ARG A 249 9.67 -26.95 -17.10
C ARG A 249 11.09 -26.45 -17.37
N ALA A 250 11.28 -25.67 -18.44
CA ALA A 250 12.57 -25.06 -18.76
C ALA A 250 13.04 -24.02 -17.72
N THR A 251 12.15 -23.45 -16.90
CA THR A 251 12.51 -22.56 -15.79
C THR A 251 12.86 -23.34 -14.54
N ALA A 252 12.07 -24.35 -14.18
CA ALA A 252 12.34 -25.22 -13.02
C ALA A 252 13.73 -25.89 -13.14
N TYR A 253 13.99 -26.58 -14.26
CA TYR A 253 15.28 -27.28 -14.49
C TYR A 253 16.48 -26.33 -14.43
N ARG A 254 16.43 -25.17 -15.12
CA ARG A 254 17.52 -24.17 -15.08
C ARG A 254 17.70 -23.54 -13.70
N THR A 255 16.63 -23.43 -12.91
CA THR A 255 16.70 -22.89 -11.54
C THR A 255 17.31 -23.91 -10.58
N VAL A 256 16.89 -25.17 -10.64
CA VAL A 256 17.45 -26.26 -9.83
C VAL A 256 18.94 -26.44 -10.09
N ALA A 257 19.37 -26.54 -11.36
CA ALA A 257 20.80 -26.65 -11.70
C ALA A 257 21.63 -25.44 -11.24
N ARG A 258 21.05 -24.22 -11.26
CA ARG A 258 21.70 -23.02 -10.71
C ARG A 258 21.82 -23.07 -9.18
N LEU A 259 20.83 -23.62 -8.48
CA LEU A 259 20.87 -23.80 -7.02
C LEU A 259 21.83 -24.91 -6.59
N GLU A 260 21.92 -26.00 -7.38
CA GLU A 260 22.88 -27.10 -7.19
C GLU A 260 24.32 -26.59 -7.31
N GLY A 261 24.63 -25.83 -8.36
CA GLY A 261 25.94 -25.20 -8.56
C GLY A 261 26.36 -24.17 -7.49
N HIS A 262 25.47 -23.83 -6.54
CA HIS A 262 25.75 -23.00 -5.36
C HIS A 262 25.69 -23.78 -4.04
N GLY A 263 25.50 -25.11 -4.08
CA GLY A 263 25.36 -25.95 -2.88
C GLY A 263 24.07 -25.72 -2.09
N LEU A 264 23.04 -25.12 -2.70
CA LEU A 264 21.78 -24.77 -2.01
C LEU A 264 20.72 -25.87 -2.07
N VAL A 265 20.77 -26.72 -3.10
CA VAL A 265 19.96 -27.94 -3.21
C VAL A 265 20.88 -29.13 -3.43
N GLN A 266 20.48 -30.26 -2.87
CA GLN A 266 21.12 -31.55 -3.07
C GLN A 266 20.10 -32.55 -3.63
N ARG A 267 20.59 -33.49 -4.43
CA ARG A 267 19.77 -34.57 -4.98
C ARG A 267 19.60 -35.69 -3.96
N SER A 268 18.35 -36.02 -3.63
CA SER A 268 17.99 -37.16 -2.78
C SER A 268 17.28 -38.21 -3.63
N GLY A 269 18.03 -39.21 -4.09
CA GLY A 269 17.54 -40.26 -5.00
C GLY A 269 17.03 -39.70 -6.34
N ALA A 270 15.72 -39.74 -6.55
CA ALA A 270 15.05 -39.20 -7.74
C ALA A 270 14.68 -37.71 -7.61
N GLY A 271 14.64 -37.18 -6.40
CA GLY A 271 14.18 -35.81 -6.09
C GLY A 271 15.29 -34.89 -5.58
N TRP A 272 14.85 -33.70 -5.16
CA TRP A 272 15.71 -32.63 -4.64
C TRP A 272 15.26 -32.20 -3.25
N SER A 273 16.20 -31.74 -2.44
CA SER A 273 15.95 -31.13 -1.13
C SER A 273 16.88 -29.93 -0.94
N LEU A 274 16.50 -28.99 -0.08
CA LEU A 274 17.42 -27.95 0.38
C LEU A 274 18.58 -28.57 1.17
N THR A 275 19.77 -27.99 1.07
CA THR A 275 20.90 -28.36 1.92
C THR A 275 20.78 -27.76 3.32
N VAL A 276 21.52 -28.32 4.29
CA VAL A 276 21.59 -27.78 5.65
C VAL A 276 22.03 -26.31 5.65
N GLN A 277 22.96 -25.93 4.76
CA GLN A 277 23.41 -24.54 4.60
C GLN A 277 22.30 -23.60 4.09
N ALA A 278 21.47 -24.06 3.14
CA ALA A 278 20.32 -23.28 2.67
C ALA A 278 19.25 -23.13 3.77
N LEU A 279 18.99 -24.19 4.56
CA LEU A 279 18.05 -24.15 5.69
C LEU A 279 18.54 -23.23 6.82
N GLN A 280 19.83 -23.29 7.20
CA GLN A 280 20.44 -22.37 8.16
C GLN A 280 20.30 -20.91 7.72
N GLY A 281 20.41 -20.62 6.42
CA GLY A 281 20.18 -19.29 5.88
C GLY A 281 18.70 -18.83 5.90
N VAL A 282 17.74 -19.75 5.98
CA VAL A 282 16.30 -19.44 6.13
C VAL A 282 15.94 -19.12 7.59
N GLY A 283 16.69 -19.68 8.55
CA GLY A 283 16.41 -19.61 9.98
C GLY A 283 15.60 -20.81 10.47
N ASP A 284 15.53 -20.99 11.79
CA ASP A 284 15.03 -22.20 12.45
C ASP A 284 13.48 -22.34 12.38
N SER A 285 12.97 -22.59 11.18
CA SER A 285 11.59 -22.96 10.89
C SER A 285 11.57 -24.25 10.08
N LEU A 286 11.81 -25.37 10.76
CA LEU A 286 11.88 -26.72 10.18
C LEU A 286 10.52 -27.44 10.26
N PRO A 287 9.95 -27.87 9.12
CA PRO A 287 9.50 -29.24 8.94
C PRO A 287 10.72 -30.18 9.02
N GLU A 288 10.56 -31.42 9.49
CA GLU A 288 11.67 -32.33 9.79
C GLU A 288 12.70 -32.48 8.64
N ALA A 289 13.97 -32.24 8.97
CA ALA A 289 15.08 -32.61 8.08
C ALA A 289 15.26 -34.13 8.10
N VAL A 290 15.17 -34.78 6.94
CA VAL A 290 15.33 -36.24 6.79
C VAL A 290 16.76 -36.65 7.18
N THR A 291 16.91 -37.18 8.39
CA THR A 291 18.18 -37.58 9.00
C THR A 291 18.60 -38.99 8.57
N ALA A 292 19.20 -39.10 7.39
CA ALA A 292 19.85 -40.32 6.90
C ALA A 292 21.28 -40.03 6.42
N PRO A 293 22.34 -40.41 7.18
CA PRO A 293 23.72 -40.16 6.79
C PRO A 293 24.21 -41.22 5.77
N THR A 294 23.90 -41.00 4.49
CA THR A 294 24.54 -41.74 3.39
C THR A 294 25.90 -41.09 3.07
N PRO A 295 27.02 -41.83 3.10
CA PRO A 295 28.33 -41.26 2.80
C PRO A 295 28.42 -40.86 1.32
N ALA A 296 28.68 -39.57 1.06
CA ALA A 296 28.90 -39.08 -0.29
C ALA A 296 30.29 -39.50 -0.82
N PRO A 297 30.42 -39.87 -2.10
CA PRO A 297 31.73 -39.89 -2.75
C PRO A 297 32.26 -38.45 -2.84
N ALA A 298 33.55 -38.26 -2.59
CA ALA A 298 34.16 -36.94 -2.67
C ALA A 298 34.18 -36.44 -4.13
N ALA A 299 33.44 -35.38 -4.40
CA ALA A 299 33.52 -34.58 -5.63
C ALA A 299 33.78 -33.12 -5.24
N GLU A 300 34.87 -32.56 -5.75
CA GLU A 300 35.46 -31.29 -5.30
C GLU A 300 34.58 -30.09 -5.66
N HIS A 301 33.69 -29.69 -4.75
CA HIS A 301 32.87 -28.48 -4.87
C HIS A 301 33.48 -27.35 -4.03
N GLU A 302 34.56 -26.77 -4.56
CA GLU A 302 35.42 -25.78 -3.89
C GLU A 302 34.73 -24.43 -3.55
N HIS A 303 33.43 -24.30 -3.86
CA HIS A 303 32.64 -23.07 -3.77
C HIS A 303 31.31 -23.26 -3.00
N ALA A 304 31.34 -24.01 -1.88
CA ALA A 304 30.19 -24.12 -0.97
C ALA A 304 29.96 -22.77 -0.24
N VAL A 305 29.05 -21.94 -0.78
CA VAL A 305 28.88 -20.55 -0.34
C VAL A 305 28.15 -20.49 1.00
N SER A 306 28.88 -20.13 2.07
CA SER A 306 28.40 -20.11 3.46
C SER A 306 27.38 -18.99 3.76
N GLY A 307 26.18 -19.13 3.22
CA GLY A 307 25.01 -18.28 3.51
C GLY A 307 24.71 -17.21 2.45
N TRP A 308 23.46 -16.71 2.47
CA TRP A 308 22.94 -15.80 1.44
C TRP A 308 23.76 -14.52 1.24
N GLY A 309 24.38 -13.99 2.30
CA GLY A 309 25.21 -12.78 2.21
C GLY A 309 26.40 -12.96 1.26
N ALA A 310 27.08 -14.11 1.33
CA ALA A 310 28.20 -14.41 0.43
C ALA A 310 27.74 -14.67 -1.01
N LEU A 311 26.53 -15.20 -1.22
CA LEU A 311 25.90 -15.29 -2.55
C LEU A 311 25.58 -13.90 -3.13
N ALA A 312 25.11 -12.96 -2.31
CA ALA A 312 24.90 -11.58 -2.74
C ALA A 312 26.23 -10.90 -3.11
N THR A 313 27.32 -11.17 -2.39
CA THR A 313 28.66 -10.69 -2.74
C THR A 313 29.15 -11.30 -4.05
N ALA A 314 29.00 -12.61 -4.24
CA ALA A 314 29.39 -13.30 -5.47
C ALA A 314 28.61 -12.83 -6.72
N TYR A 315 27.36 -12.38 -6.53
CA TYR A 315 26.55 -11.76 -7.59
C TYR A 315 26.69 -10.22 -7.70
N GLY A 316 27.53 -9.59 -6.87
CA GLY A 316 27.71 -8.14 -6.86
C GLY A 316 26.48 -7.34 -6.42
N THR A 317 25.49 -7.97 -5.77
CA THR A 317 24.24 -7.34 -5.31
C THR A 317 24.24 -6.99 -3.83
N ALA A 318 25.26 -7.40 -3.06
CA ALA A 318 25.36 -7.09 -1.64
C ALA A 318 25.25 -5.58 -1.35
N GLY A 319 24.30 -5.20 -0.48
CA GLY A 319 24.03 -3.82 -0.10
C GLY A 319 22.98 -3.11 -0.95
N VAL A 320 22.52 -3.66 -2.07
CA VAL A 320 21.54 -3.00 -2.97
C VAL A 320 20.23 -2.66 -2.25
N ALA A 321 19.71 -3.56 -1.42
CA ALA A 321 18.51 -3.31 -0.60
C ALA A 321 18.77 -2.29 0.52
N ALA A 322 19.99 -2.21 1.06
CA ALA A 322 20.37 -1.20 2.05
C ALA A 322 20.45 0.20 1.42
N VAL A 323 21.17 0.34 0.29
CA VAL A 323 21.27 1.59 -0.49
C VAL A 323 19.88 2.07 -0.93
N ARG A 324 19.03 1.16 -1.45
CA ARG A 324 17.65 1.50 -1.85
C ARG A 324 16.83 2.04 -0.67
N ARG A 325 16.86 1.37 0.48
CA ARG A 325 16.14 1.81 1.70
C ARG A 325 16.67 3.14 2.23
N ALA A 326 17.98 3.36 2.22
CA ALA A 326 18.60 4.61 2.63
C ALA A 326 18.20 5.78 1.72
N MET A 327 18.30 5.61 0.40
CA MET A 327 17.86 6.60 -0.59
C MET A 327 16.37 6.94 -0.41
N HIS A 328 15.51 5.92 -0.28
CA HIS A 328 14.08 6.13 -0.09
C HIS A 328 13.73 6.73 1.28
N ALA A 329 14.54 6.52 2.31
CA ALA A 329 14.42 7.22 3.60
C ALA A 329 14.81 8.70 3.51
N ALA A 330 15.88 9.03 2.76
CA ALA A 330 16.27 10.42 2.48
C ALA A 330 15.19 11.16 1.68
N GLU A 331 14.64 10.55 0.62
CA GLU A 331 13.50 11.09 -0.14
C GLU A 331 12.27 11.33 0.77
N ARG A 332 11.97 10.39 1.68
CA ARG A 332 10.91 10.55 2.69
C ARG A 332 11.18 11.65 3.73
N ALA A 333 12.45 11.97 4.00
CA ALA A 333 12.81 13.07 4.89
C ALA A 333 12.65 14.41 4.16
N ALA A 334 13.23 14.55 2.96
CA ALA A 334 13.12 15.72 2.12
C ALA A 334 11.66 16.08 1.81
N TYR A 335 10.82 15.10 1.44
CA TYR A 335 9.39 15.34 1.17
C TYR A 335 8.61 15.80 2.41
N ARG A 336 8.92 15.28 3.61
CA ARG A 336 8.29 15.75 4.85
C ARG A 336 8.74 17.16 5.23
N ALA A 337 10.01 17.50 5.01
CA ALA A 337 10.50 18.88 5.18
C ALA A 337 9.81 19.85 4.19
N ALA A 338 9.63 19.43 2.93
CA ALA A 338 8.90 20.22 1.94
C ALA A 338 7.42 20.42 2.32
N LEU A 339 6.74 19.39 2.85
CA LEU A 339 5.37 19.53 3.37
C LEU A 339 5.30 20.47 4.58
N ALA A 340 6.22 20.35 5.53
CA ALA A 340 6.29 21.26 6.69
C ALA A 340 6.48 22.72 6.23
N ALA A 341 7.42 22.99 5.33
CA ALA A 341 7.62 24.31 4.74
C ALA A 341 6.44 24.81 3.88
N MET A 342 5.58 23.92 3.35
CA MET A 342 4.33 24.30 2.67
C MET A 342 3.23 24.65 3.66
N ASP A 343 3.14 23.97 4.79
CA ASP A 343 2.16 24.28 5.84
C ASP A 343 2.59 25.49 6.69
N GLU A 344 3.89 25.74 6.89
CA GLU A 344 4.42 27.01 7.44
C GLU A 344 4.10 28.21 6.54
N ARG A 345 4.11 28.02 5.21
CA ARG A 345 3.69 29.05 4.23
C ARG A 345 2.17 29.23 4.13
N ARG A 346 1.37 28.32 4.71
CA ARG A 346 -0.09 28.45 4.82
C ARG A 346 -0.41 29.13 6.15
N SER A 347 -0.45 30.46 6.13
CA SER A 347 -0.83 31.27 7.29
C SER A 347 -2.04 30.69 8.02
N PRO A 348 -1.97 30.52 9.36
CA PRO A 348 -3.01 29.84 10.12
C PRO A 348 -4.37 30.52 9.95
N ALA A 349 -5.43 29.71 9.94
CA ALA A 349 -6.80 30.18 9.75
C ALA A 349 -7.16 31.31 10.72
N LEU A 350 -7.51 32.47 10.18
CA LEU A 350 -7.87 33.64 10.96
C LEU A 350 -9.24 33.43 11.61
N THR A 351 -9.34 33.72 12.91
CA THR A 351 -10.61 33.76 13.61
C THR A 351 -11.33 35.08 13.31
N ALA A 352 -12.30 35.04 12.40
CA ALA A 352 -13.23 36.14 12.19
C ALA A 352 -14.41 36.04 13.18
N VAL A 353 -15.04 37.16 13.51
CA VAL A 353 -16.32 37.19 14.24
C VAL A 353 -17.40 37.66 13.28
N VAL A 354 -18.37 36.78 13.00
CA VAL A 354 -19.51 37.06 12.13
C VAL A 354 -20.78 36.87 12.96
N ASP A 355 -21.67 37.87 12.98
CA ASP A 355 -22.91 37.88 13.77
C ASP A 355 -22.72 37.49 15.25
N GLY A 356 -21.62 37.96 15.85
CA GLY A 356 -21.24 37.67 17.24
C GLY A 356 -20.71 36.25 17.49
N ARG A 357 -20.46 35.45 16.44
CA ARG A 357 -19.93 34.09 16.51
C ARG A 357 -18.52 34.02 15.94
N THR A 358 -17.60 33.41 16.68
CA THR A 358 -16.24 33.14 16.20
C THR A 358 -16.25 32.02 15.15
N VAL A 359 -15.69 32.30 13.98
CA VAL A 359 -15.58 31.36 12.85
C VAL A 359 -14.11 31.23 12.45
N LEU A 360 -13.63 29.99 12.30
CA LEU A 360 -12.33 29.71 11.68
C LEU A 360 -12.45 29.90 10.17
N VAL A 361 -11.86 30.98 9.65
CA VAL A 361 -11.78 31.28 8.23
C VAL A 361 -10.44 30.76 7.71
N PRO A 362 -10.40 29.82 6.74
CA PRO A 362 -9.15 29.43 6.09
C PRO A 362 -8.41 30.66 5.55
N GLY A 363 -7.07 30.69 5.64
CA GLY A 363 -6.29 31.75 5.03
C GLY A 363 -6.66 31.89 3.55
N PRO A 364 -7.03 33.09 3.07
CA PRO A 364 -7.73 33.24 1.79
C PRO A 364 -6.85 32.78 0.63
N ARG A 365 -7.44 32.02 -0.29
CA ARG A 365 -6.79 31.76 -1.58
C ARG A 365 -7.05 32.91 -2.52
N ALA A 366 -6.10 33.18 -3.41
CA ALA A 366 -6.14 34.37 -4.24
C ALA A 366 -7.22 34.30 -5.34
N ASP A 367 -7.61 33.08 -5.75
CA ASP A 367 -8.76 32.79 -6.61
C ASP A 367 -10.13 32.97 -5.91
N GLU A 368 -10.15 33.19 -4.59
CA GLU A 368 -11.37 33.38 -3.79
C GLU A 368 -11.62 34.87 -3.44
N ILE A 369 -10.74 35.80 -3.83
CA ILE A 369 -10.91 37.25 -3.59
C ILE A 369 -11.89 37.84 -4.62
N PRO A 370 -13.05 38.39 -4.22
CA PRO A 370 -13.98 39.01 -5.16
C PRO A 370 -13.38 40.26 -5.81
N ALA A 371 -13.61 40.45 -7.11
CA ALA A 371 -13.09 41.61 -7.85
C ALA A 371 -13.51 42.98 -7.27
N GLY A 372 -14.59 43.04 -6.49
CA GLY A 372 -15.01 44.24 -5.75
C GLY A 372 -14.12 44.59 -4.54
N TRP A 373 -13.15 43.74 -4.18
CA TRP A 373 -12.14 43.98 -3.14
C TRP A 373 -10.77 44.32 -3.75
N HIS A 374 -10.68 44.49 -5.07
CA HIS A 374 -9.48 44.94 -5.76
C HIS A 374 -9.47 46.47 -5.79
N GLY A 375 -8.43 47.08 -5.25
CA GLY A 375 -8.18 48.50 -5.36
C GLY A 375 -7.47 48.88 -6.66
N PRO A 376 -7.29 50.18 -6.92
CA PRO A 376 -6.31 50.61 -7.92
C PRO A 376 -4.93 50.05 -7.59
N ASP A 377 -4.11 49.90 -8.63
CA ASP A 377 -2.70 49.48 -8.55
C ASP A 377 -2.49 48.11 -7.86
N GLY A 378 -3.47 47.21 -7.97
CA GLY A 378 -3.40 45.85 -7.44
C GLY A 378 -3.49 45.75 -5.91
N THR A 379 -3.85 46.83 -5.21
CA THR A 379 -3.98 46.82 -3.75
C THR A 379 -5.19 45.99 -3.28
N VAL A 380 -5.09 45.32 -2.13
CA VAL A 380 -6.23 44.61 -1.52
C VAL A 380 -7.05 45.60 -0.68
N LEU A 381 -8.36 45.68 -0.90
CA LEU A 381 -9.27 46.49 -0.09
C LEU A 381 -9.92 45.67 1.03
N ASP A 382 -10.00 46.26 2.21
CA ASP A 382 -10.87 45.82 3.30
C ASP A 382 -12.36 45.96 2.87
N PRO A 383 -13.15 44.89 2.86
CA PRO A 383 -14.55 44.94 2.40
C PRO A 383 -15.51 45.66 3.34
N VAL A 384 -15.10 45.97 4.58
CA VAL A 384 -15.90 46.70 5.58
C VAL A 384 -15.56 48.19 5.57
N THR A 385 -14.28 48.55 5.41
CA THR A 385 -13.86 49.97 5.45
C THR A 385 -13.53 50.59 4.10
N GLY A 386 -13.41 49.80 3.03
CA GLY A 386 -13.05 50.26 1.68
C GLY A 386 -11.61 50.78 1.55
N ARG A 387 -10.73 50.46 2.51
CA ARG A 387 -9.35 50.96 2.58
C ARG A 387 -8.35 49.89 2.15
N ALA A 388 -7.23 50.31 1.57
CA ALA A 388 -6.14 49.40 1.23
C ALA A 388 -5.52 48.77 2.48
N VAL A 389 -5.35 47.45 2.47
CA VAL A 389 -4.69 46.69 3.53
C VAL A 389 -3.18 46.74 3.32
N SER A 390 -2.46 47.37 4.25
CA SER A 390 -1.01 47.58 4.16
C SER A 390 -0.24 46.27 3.99
N GLY A 391 0.64 46.21 2.97
CA GLY A 391 1.51 45.08 2.68
C GLY A 391 0.92 44.02 1.75
N TRP A 392 -0.39 44.04 1.43
CA TRP A 392 -1.02 43.03 0.57
C TRP A 392 -1.33 43.56 -0.84
N GLN A 393 -0.87 42.83 -1.85
CA GLN A 393 -1.14 43.10 -3.28
C GLN A 393 -1.61 41.84 -4.02
N VAL A 394 -2.40 42.06 -5.08
CA VAL A 394 -2.80 41.05 -6.07
C VAL A 394 -1.95 41.25 -7.33
N ALA A 395 -1.16 40.23 -7.69
CA ALA A 395 -0.32 40.22 -8.88
C ALA A 395 -1.14 40.06 -10.17
N THR A 396 -0.54 40.33 -11.32
CA THR A 396 -1.20 40.24 -12.64
C THR A 396 -1.61 38.83 -13.05
N ASP A 397 -1.09 37.79 -12.39
CA ASP A 397 -1.51 36.39 -12.53
C ASP A 397 -2.59 35.97 -11.51
N GLY A 398 -3.09 36.93 -10.74
CA GLY A 398 -4.10 36.73 -9.69
C GLY A 398 -3.55 36.26 -8.35
N ARG A 399 -2.23 36.13 -8.15
CA ARG A 399 -1.65 35.67 -6.87
C ARG A 399 -1.60 36.77 -5.82
N LEU A 400 -1.85 36.40 -4.56
CA LEU A 400 -1.75 37.29 -3.41
C LEU A 400 -0.29 37.33 -2.90
N ILE A 401 0.30 38.52 -2.80
CA ILE A 401 1.67 38.77 -2.33
C ILE A 401 1.63 39.58 -1.04
N LEU A 402 2.40 39.14 -0.03
CA LEU A 402 2.70 39.90 1.18
C LEU A 402 4.08 40.55 1.05
N LEU A 403 4.10 41.85 0.76
CA LEU A 403 5.31 42.68 0.79
C LEU A 403 5.74 42.88 2.24
N SER A 404 6.92 42.36 2.59
CA SER A 404 7.48 42.49 3.94
C SER A 404 8.20 43.84 4.10
N PRO A 405 8.18 44.50 5.29
CA PRO A 405 8.72 45.86 5.50
C PRO A 405 10.25 46.05 5.39
N GLY A 406 10.95 45.18 4.68
CA GLY A 406 12.37 45.26 4.36
C GLY A 406 12.74 44.56 3.05
N ASP A 407 11.75 44.38 2.16
CA ASP A 407 11.94 43.86 0.81
C ASP A 407 11.84 45.02 -0.18
N ASP A 408 12.90 45.84 -0.24
CA ASP A 408 12.97 47.08 -1.06
C ASP A 408 13.07 46.81 -2.58
N ARG A 409 12.97 45.54 -3.01
CA ARG A 409 13.05 45.15 -4.42
C ARG A 409 11.80 45.57 -5.17
N SER A 410 12.01 46.15 -6.34
CA SER A 410 10.94 46.49 -7.27
C SER A 410 10.23 45.24 -7.81
N TYR A 411 9.02 45.43 -8.32
CA TYR A 411 8.22 44.37 -8.94
C TYR A 411 9.00 43.61 -10.03
N ASP A 412 9.73 44.34 -10.88
CA ASP A 412 10.53 43.74 -11.97
C ASP A 412 11.70 42.90 -11.46
N GLU A 413 12.32 43.27 -10.34
CA GLU A 413 13.38 42.48 -9.69
C GLU A 413 12.84 41.20 -9.05
N LEU A 414 11.62 41.23 -8.50
CA LEU A 414 10.93 40.04 -7.98
C LEU A 414 10.52 39.08 -9.12
N VAL A 415 10.03 39.61 -10.24
CA VAL A 415 9.71 38.84 -11.45
C VAL A 415 10.99 38.24 -12.07
N ALA A 416 12.08 39.00 -12.15
CA ALA A 416 13.37 38.51 -12.64
C ALA A 416 13.90 37.37 -11.75
N ALA A 417 13.91 37.55 -10.43
CA ALA A 417 14.33 36.51 -9.49
C ALA A 417 13.48 35.23 -9.59
N HIS A 418 12.17 35.35 -9.80
CA HIS A 418 11.31 34.19 -10.03
C HIS A 418 11.62 33.47 -11.35
N THR A 419 11.82 34.22 -12.43
CA THR A 419 12.16 33.67 -13.76
C THR A 419 13.51 32.94 -13.74
N THR A 420 14.52 33.51 -13.08
CA THR A 420 15.83 32.86 -12.91
C THR A 420 15.70 31.55 -12.13
N ALA A 421 15.00 31.55 -10.98
CA ALA A 421 14.81 30.34 -10.17
C ALA A 421 14.00 29.25 -10.91
N LEU A 422 13.07 29.63 -11.80
CA LEU A 422 12.35 28.69 -12.66
C LEU A 422 13.28 28.07 -13.70
N HIS A 423 14.12 28.89 -14.36
CA HIS A 423 15.06 28.42 -15.37
C HIS A 423 16.17 27.52 -14.79
N GLU A 424 16.68 27.84 -13.59
CA GLU A 424 17.61 26.98 -12.84
C GLU A 424 16.99 25.62 -12.49
N TRP A 425 15.67 25.58 -12.20
CA TRP A 425 14.95 24.33 -11.93
C TRP A 425 14.69 23.52 -13.19
N GLU A 426 14.30 24.16 -14.30
CA GLU A 426 14.06 23.50 -15.60
C GLU A 426 15.34 23.00 -16.28
N THR A 427 16.50 23.62 -16.00
CA THR A 427 17.81 23.18 -16.52
C THR A 427 18.52 22.15 -15.64
N ALA A 428 17.96 21.83 -14.46
CA ALA A 428 18.45 20.80 -13.54
C ALA A 428 17.63 19.48 -13.57
N ALA A 429 16.71 19.33 -14.54
CA ALA A 429 15.76 18.23 -14.68
C ALA A 429 16.00 17.37 -15.94
#